data_AF-A0A8H6ZMM5-F1
#
_entry.id   AF-A0A8H6ZMM5-F1
#
_cell.length_a   1.000
_cell.length_b   1.000
_cell.length_c   1.000
_cell.angle_alpha   90.00
_cell.angle_beta   90.00
_cell.angle_gamma   90.00
#
_symmetry.space_group_name_H-M   'P 1'
#
loop_
_entity.id
_entity.type
_entity.pdbx_description
1 polymer ?
#
loop_
_entity_poly.entity_id
_entity_poly.type
_entity_poly.pdbx_seq_one_letter_code
_entity_poly.pdbx_strand_id
1 'polypeptide(L)'
;MSFLLPPVLASLQDFAAHSATDVDYWICLIKTLTKAFMLDDGVFWRDDKLRQMAKPLVGQISICVELENAIAKACLPECLVALGDSITDDTLLKTLNIDILMHTRSDAAKVRIFALQCSELLWRNDGGKLLGFVPETITFIAECAEDEHDLVVDAARSLKDAVESVAGKIDV
;
A
#
# COMPACT_ATOMS: atom_id res chain seq x y z
N MET A 1 16.14 16.47 -8.33
CA MET A 1 14.97 16.18 -7.45
C MET A 1 15.31 15.78 -6.02
N SER A 2 16.59 15.62 -5.62
CA SER A 2 16.95 15.22 -4.23
C SER A 2 16.42 16.16 -3.15
N PHE A 3 16.40 17.48 -3.42
CA PHE A 3 15.97 18.49 -2.46
C PHE A 3 14.48 18.40 -2.05
N LEU A 4 13.65 17.73 -2.84
CA LEU A 4 12.22 17.58 -2.54
C LEU A 4 11.91 16.34 -1.70
N LEU A 5 12.84 15.38 -1.58
CA LEU A 5 12.60 14.17 -0.81
C LEU A 5 12.40 14.46 0.70
N PRO A 6 13.28 15.23 1.38
CA PRO A 6 13.06 15.58 2.78
C PRO A 6 11.73 16.30 3.08
N PRO A 7 11.32 17.36 2.34
CA PRO A 7 10.04 18.02 2.62
C PRO A 7 8.82 17.16 2.27
N VAL A 8 8.91 16.28 1.27
CA VAL A 8 7.84 15.30 0.99
C VAL A 8 7.71 14.31 2.16
N LEU A 9 8.82 13.77 2.66
CA LEU A 9 8.80 12.88 3.82
C LEU A 9 8.25 13.58 5.06
N ALA A 10 8.65 14.84 5.29
CA ALA A 10 8.10 15.65 6.39
C ALA A 10 6.59 15.84 6.24
N SER A 11 6.10 16.11 5.03
CA SER A 11 4.66 16.28 4.79
C SER A 11 3.87 14.99 5.09
N LEU A 12 4.37 13.83 4.67
CA LEU A 12 3.74 12.54 5.01
C LEU A 12 3.74 12.29 6.52
N GLN A 13 4.81 12.68 7.22
CA GLN A 13 4.89 12.61 8.68
C GLN A 13 3.93 13.58 9.36
N ASP A 14 3.77 14.79 8.83
CA ASP A 14 2.84 15.78 9.38
C ASP A 14 1.38 15.29 9.29
N PHE A 15 1.01 14.64 8.18
CA PHE A 15 -0.28 13.97 8.07
C PHE A 15 -0.41 12.81 9.06
N ALA A 16 0.62 11.97 9.20
CA ALA A 16 0.62 10.85 10.15
C ALA A 16 0.56 11.30 11.63
N ALA A 17 1.06 12.50 11.93
CA ALA A 17 1.02 13.13 13.25
C ALA A 17 -0.23 14.01 13.46
N HIS A 18 -1.15 14.04 12.49
CA HIS A 18 -2.33 14.91 12.48
C HIS A 18 -2.01 16.42 12.60
N SER A 19 -0.78 16.84 12.29
CA SER A 19 -0.38 18.24 12.22
C SER A 19 -0.75 18.89 10.87
N ALA A 20 -1.01 18.08 9.84
CA ALA A 20 -1.60 18.47 8.57
C ALA A 20 -2.91 17.71 8.32
N THR A 21 -3.94 18.41 7.84
CA THR A 21 -5.29 17.83 7.58
C THR A 21 -5.90 18.29 6.26
N ASP A 22 -5.17 19.06 5.45
CA ASP A 22 -5.64 19.55 4.16
C ASP A 22 -5.71 18.39 3.15
N VAL A 23 -6.94 18.00 2.81
CA VAL A 23 -7.23 16.85 1.93
C VAL A 23 -6.72 17.11 0.51
N ASP A 24 -6.86 18.33 -0.01
CA ASP A 24 -6.45 18.68 -1.37
C ASP A 24 -4.92 18.66 -1.50
N TYR A 25 -4.22 19.14 -0.46
CA TYR A 25 -2.76 19.03 -0.37
C TYR A 25 -2.32 17.57 -0.34
N TRP A 26 -2.95 16.74 0.49
CA TRP A 26 -2.66 15.31 0.56
C TRP A 26 -2.83 14.63 -0.80
N ILE A 27 -3.96 14.88 -1.47
CA ILE A 27 -4.24 14.32 -2.80
C ILE A 27 -3.18 14.74 -3.81
N CYS A 28 -2.81 16.02 -3.83
CA CYS A 28 -1.76 16.53 -4.71
C CYS A 28 -0.40 15.87 -4.43
N LEU A 29 -0.06 15.68 -3.14
CA LEU A 29 1.17 15.03 -2.71
C LEU A 29 1.24 13.58 -3.22
N ILE A 30 0.20 12.79 -2.96
CA ILE A 30 0.13 11.38 -3.38
C ILE A 30 0.15 11.23 -4.90
N LYS A 31 -0.61 12.06 -5.64
CA LYS A 31 -0.58 12.05 -7.12
C LYS A 31 0.78 12.42 -7.68
N THR A 32 1.47 13.37 -7.05
CA THR A 32 2.82 13.78 -7.47
C THR A 32 3.82 12.66 -7.25
N LEU A 33 3.78 11.98 -6.09
CA LEU A 33 4.61 10.83 -5.80
C LEU A 33 4.36 9.68 -6.78
N THR A 34 3.09 9.36 -7.04
CA THR A 34 2.69 8.34 -8.03
C THR A 34 3.34 8.59 -9.38
N LYS A 35 3.20 9.80 -9.93
CA LYS A 35 3.85 10.18 -11.20
C LYS A 35 5.37 10.15 -11.11
N ALA A 36 5.95 10.55 -9.98
CA ALA A 36 7.39 10.55 -9.79
C ALA A 36 7.96 9.13 -9.83
N PHE A 37 7.26 8.13 -9.29
CA PHE A 37 7.66 6.72 -9.37
C PHE A 37 7.52 6.21 -10.81
N MET A 38 6.36 6.40 -11.43
CA MET A 38 6.06 5.85 -12.76
C MET A 38 6.93 6.40 -13.90
N LEU A 39 7.43 7.63 -13.77
CA LEU A 39 8.14 8.34 -14.85
C LEU A 39 9.67 8.31 -14.71
N ASP A 40 10.21 7.75 -13.64
CA ASP A 40 11.65 7.63 -13.48
C ASP A 40 12.15 6.29 -14.04
N ASP A 41 13.19 6.34 -14.88
CA ASP A 41 13.82 5.14 -15.45
C ASP A 41 14.81 4.48 -14.46
N GLY A 42 14.57 4.57 -13.15
CA GLY A 42 15.41 3.99 -12.09
C GLY A 42 16.68 4.78 -11.75
N VAL A 43 16.84 5.99 -12.27
CA VAL A 43 18.01 6.84 -11.98
C VAL A 43 17.86 7.56 -10.65
N PHE A 44 16.66 8.06 -10.36
CA PHE A 44 16.37 8.75 -9.12
C PHE A 44 15.91 7.79 -8.02
N TRP A 45 14.91 6.96 -8.30
CA TRP A 45 14.29 6.03 -7.34
C TRP A 45 15.08 4.73 -7.23
N ARG A 46 16.24 4.83 -6.59
CA ARG A 46 17.02 3.67 -6.17
C ARG A 46 16.51 3.14 -4.83
N ASP A 47 16.84 1.88 -4.53
CA ASP A 47 16.37 1.18 -3.33
C ASP A 47 16.65 1.94 -2.02
N ASP A 48 17.74 2.73 -1.93
CA ASP A 48 18.06 3.54 -0.74
C ASP A 48 17.01 4.63 -0.46
N LYS A 49 16.43 5.23 -1.51
CA LYS A 49 15.37 6.24 -1.37
C LYS A 49 13.99 5.61 -1.27
N LEU A 50 13.75 4.54 -2.01
CA LEU A 50 12.51 3.78 -1.92
C LEU A 50 12.30 3.25 -0.50
N ARG A 51 13.37 2.76 0.14
CA ARG A 51 13.34 2.33 1.55
C ARG A 51 12.99 3.46 2.52
N GLN A 52 13.44 4.69 2.26
CA GLN A 52 13.05 5.86 3.06
C GLN A 52 11.58 6.24 2.86
N MET A 53 11.02 5.97 1.68
CA MET A 53 9.67 6.36 1.30
C MET A 53 8.60 5.33 1.67
N ALA A 54 8.94 4.04 1.61
CA ALA A 54 7.97 2.95 1.77
C ALA A 54 7.18 3.05 3.07
N LYS A 55 7.86 3.13 4.22
CA LYS A 55 7.20 3.18 5.53
C LYS A 55 6.31 4.44 5.70
N PRO A 56 6.78 5.67 5.42
CA PRO A 56 5.94 6.85 5.49
C PRO A 56 4.70 6.80 4.58
N LEU A 57 4.83 6.20 3.38
CA LEU A 57 3.74 6.10 2.42
C LEU A 57 2.70 5.05 2.84
N VAL A 58 3.15 3.87 3.30
CA VAL A 58 2.24 2.84 3.86
C VAL A 58 1.50 3.36 5.08
N GLY A 59 2.17 4.14 5.94
CA GLY A 59 1.53 4.80 7.08
C GLY A 59 0.36 5.73 6.71
N GLN A 60 0.23 6.13 5.44
CA GLN A 60 -0.91 6.91 4.98
C GLN A 60 -2.19 6.10 4.76
N ILE A 61 -2.17 4.77 4.89
CA ILE A 61 -3.39 3.93 4.75
C ILE A 61 -4.46 4.36 5.75
N SER A 62 -4.10 4.49 7.03
CA SER A 62 -5.03 4.94 8.07
C SER A 62 -5.50 6.37 7.81
N ILE A 63 -4.57 7.26 7.46
CA ILE A 63 -4.88 8.67 7.15
C ILE A 63 -5.86 8.78 5.98
N CYS A 64 -5.65 8.03 4.90
CA CYS A 64 -6.52 8.03 3.73
C CYS A 64 -7.97 7.65 4.09
N VAL A 65 -8.14 6.70 5.01
CA VAL A 65 -9.46 6.32 5.53
C VAL A 65 -10.08 7.44 6.35
N GLU A 66 -9.30 8.09 7.22
CA GLU A 66 -9.74 9.20 8.08
C GLU A 66 -10.13 10.47 7.31
N LEU A 67 -9.49 10.73 6.15
CA LEU A 67 -9.84 11.87 5.30
C LEU A 67 -11.25 11.74 4.68
N GLU A 68 -11.86 10.55 4.73
CA GLU A 68 -13.20 10.24 4.22
C GLU A 68 -13.50 10.77 2.81
N ASN A 69 -12.47 10.84 1.95
CA ASN A 69 -12.56 11.41 0.62
C ASN A 69 -12.38 10.33 -0.47
N ALA A 70 -13.33 10.29 -1.42
CA ALA A 70 -13.33 9.29 -2.50
C ALA A 70 -12.11 9.39 -3.44
N ILE A 71 -11.66 10.62 -3.73
CA ILE A 71 -10.47 10.84 -4.57
C ILE A 71 -9.23 10.36 -3.82
N ALA A 72 -9.11 10.67 -2.53
CA ALA A 72 -8.00 10.20 -1.71
C ALA A 72 -7.91 8.66 -1.72
N LYS A 73 -9.05 7.97 -1.52
CA LYS A 73 -9.14 6.51 -1.54
C LYS A 73 -8.78 5.88 -2.88
N ALA A 74 -8.99 6.60 -3.99
CA ALA A 74 -8.55 6.12 -5.31
C ALA A 74 -7.05 6.32 -5.54
N CYS A 75 -6.44 7.37 -4.96
CA CYS A 75 -5.06 7.75 -5.29
C CYS A 75 -3.99 6.92 -4.56
N LEU A 76 -4.21 6.57 -3.28
CA LEU A 76 -3.16 5.87 -2.52
C LEU A 76 -2.86 4.46 -3.01
N PRO A 77 -3.85 3.61 -3.35
CA PRO A 77 -3.57 2.29 -3.90
C PRO A 77 -2.69 2.37 -5.15
N GLU A 78 -3.01 3.27 -6.09
CA GLU A 78 -2.21 3.51 -7.30
C GLU A 78 -0.77 3.94 -6.96
N CYS A 79 -0.60 4.77 -5.94
CA CYS A 79 0.71 5.22 -5.48
C CYS A 79 1.55 4.08 -4.89
N LEU A 80 0.93 3.20 -4.09
CA LEU A 80 1.59 2.04 -3.51
C LEU A 80 1.99 1.02 -4.58
N VAL A 81 1.16 0.84 -5.61
CA VAL A 81 1.53 0.04 -6.78
C VAL A 81 2.71 0.65 -7.51
N ALA A 82 2.67 1.95 -7.84
CA ALA A 82 3.79 2.61 -8.51
C ALA A 82 5.10 2.53 -7.70
N LEU A 83 5.01 2.61 -6.36
CA LEU A 83 6.14 2.37 -5.47
C LEU A 83 6.64 0.93 -5.58
N GLY A 84 5.75 -0.06 -5.46
CA GLY A 84 6.05 -1.49 -5.60
C GLY A 84 6.73 -1.81 -6.91
N ASP A 85 6.22 -1.24 -7.99
CA ASP A 85 6.76 -1.40 -9.33
C ASP A 85 8.20 -0.90 -9.49
N SER A 86 8.53 0.17 -8.76
CA SER A 86 9.85 0.81 -8.78
C SER A 86 10.89 0.07 -7.93
N ILE A 87 10.47 -0.84 -7.04
CA ILE A 87 11.38 -1.58 -6.16
C ILE A 87 12.02 -2.74 -6.91
N THR A 88 13.34 -2.83 -6.86
CA THR A 88 14.12 -3.95 -7.41
C THR A 88 14.69 -4.88 -6.34
N ASP A 89 14.78 -4.43 -5.09
CA ASP A 89 15.19 -5.24 -3.94
C ASP A 89 14.04 -6.10 -3.40
N ASP A 90 14.11 -7.41 -3.59
CA ASP A 90 13.12 -8.38 -3.09
C ASP A 90 12.85 -8.24 -1.59
N THR A 91 13.88 -7.88 -0.80
CA THR A 91 13.71 -7.69 0.64
C THR A 91 12.80 -6.50 0.93
N LEU A 92 13.03 -5.37 0.26
CA LEU A 92 12.18 -4.19 0.36
C LEU A 92 10.77 -4.44 -0.18
N LEU A 93 10.63 -5.18 -1.29
CA LEU A 93 9.32 -5.52 -1.85
C LEU A 93 8.51 -6.40 -0.90
N LYS A 94 9.16 -7.40 -0.29
CA LYS A 94 8.58 -8.21 0.78
C LYS A 94 8.13 -7.35 1.97
N THR A 95 8.99 -6.43 2.41
CA THR A 95 8.66 -5.50 3.49
C THR A 95 7.46 -4.64 3.13
N LEU A 96 7.39 -4.09 1.91
CA LEU A 96 6.24 -3.30 1.45
C LEU A 96 4.93 -4.12 1.52
N ASN A 97 4.93 -5.34 0.99
CA ASN A 97 3.76 -6.22 1.02
C ASN A 97 3.29 -6.50 2.46
N ILE A 98 4.22 -6.87 3.34
CA ILE A 98 3.90 -7.15 4.75
C ILE A 98 3.43 -5.89 5.47
N ASP A 99 4.09 -4.74 5.28
CA ASP A 99 3.73 -3.51 5.97
C ASP A 99 2.32 -3.05 5.59
N ILE A 100 1.89 -3.21 4.32
CA ILE A 100 0.51 -2.95 3.90
C ILE A 100 -0.45 -3.92 4.62
N LEU A 101 -0.15 -5.22 4.60
CA LEU A 101 -0.98 -6.25 5.25
C LEU A 101 -1.06 -6.07 6.77
N MET A 102 -0.05 -5.51 7.43
CA MET A 102 -0.10 -5.24 8.87
C MET A 102 -1.23 -4.27 9.26
N HIS A 103 -1.72 -3.44 8.33
CA HIS A 103 -2.90 -2.59 8.58
C HIS A 103 -4.22 -3.38 8.66
N THR A 104 -4.26 -4.65 8.22
CA THR A 104 -5.42 -5.52 8.42
C THR A 104 -5.61 -5.93 9.88
N ARG A 105 -4.69 -5.58 10.78
CA ARG A 105 -4.84 -5.78 12.24
C ARG A 105 -5.33 -4.54 12.99
N SER A 106 -5.79 -3.53 12.27
CA SER A 106 -6.36 -2.32 12.88
C SER A 106 -7.68 -2.62 13.60
N ASP A 107 -7.91 -1.95 14.73
CA ASP A 107 -9.22 -1.97 15.43
C ASP A 107 -10.34 -1.42 14.53
N ALA A 108 -10.02 -0.53 13.59
CA ALA A 108 -11.00 0.07 12.68
C ALA A 108 -11.22 -0.81 11.44
N ALA A 109 -12.42 -1.40 11.31
CA ALA A 109 -12.79 -2.22 10.16
C ALA A 109 -12.58 -1.50 8.81
N LYS A 110 -12.85 -0.19 8.73
CA LYS A 110 -12.60 0.61 7.53
C LYS A 110 -11.13 0.60 7.10
N VAL A 111 -10.19 0.58 8.06
CA VAL A 111 -8.74 0.51 7.78
C VAL A 111 -8.37 -0.89 7.31
N ARG A 112 -8.91 -1.95 7.95
CA ARG A 112 -8.69 -3.33 7.51
C ARG A 112 -9.15 -3.56 6.07
N ILE A 113 -10.36 -3.14 5.75
CA ILE A 113 -10.93 -3.23 4.39
C ILE A 113 -10.03 -2.49 3.39
N PHE A 114 -9.62 -1.27 3.71
CA PHE A 114 -8.82 -0.47 2.78
C PHE A 114 -7.41 -1.03 2.59
N ALA A 115 -6.79 -1.59 3.64
CA ALA A 115 -5.51 -2.28 3.54
C ALA A 115 -5.59 -3.52 2.61
N LEU A 116 -6.67 -4.31 2.73
CA LEU A 116 -6.94 -5.44 1.83
C LEU A 116 -7.12 -4.97 0.38
N GLN A 117 -7.82 -3.87 0.14
CA GLN A 117 -7.97 -3.28 -1.20
C GLN A 117 -6.64 -2.79 -1.79
N CYS A 118 -5.79 -2.15 -0.98
CA CYS A 118 -4.43 -1.76 -1.39
C CYS A 118 -3.59 -2.99 -1.77
N SER A 119 -3.63 -4.03 -0.93
CA SER A 119 -2.92 -5.28 -1.20
C SER A 119 -3.48 -5.99 -2.44
N GLU A 120 -4.80 -6.02 -2.63
CA GLU A 120 -5.43 -6.62 -3.80
C GLU A 120 -4.92 -5.96 -5.09
N LEU A 121 -4.92 -4.63 -5.15
CA LEU A 121 -4.43 -3.90 -6.32
C LEU A 121 -2.94 -4.17 -6.57
N LEU A 122 -2.13 -4.23 -5.51
CA LEU A 122 -0.72 -4.58 -5.58
C LEU A 122 -0.51 -5.99 -6.16
N TRP A 123 -1.28 -6.98 -5.70
CA TRP A 123 -1.21 -8.35 -6.24
C TRP A 123 -1.69 -8.46 -7.69
N ARG A 124 -2.71 -7.68 -8.08
CA ARG A 124 -3.19 -7.66 -9.47
C ARG A 124 -2.16 -7.06 -10.43
N ASN A 125 -1.38 -6.08 -10.00
CA ASN A 125 -0.37 -5.44 -10.84
C ASN A 125 0.98 -6.17 -10.80
N ASP A 126 1.47 -6.47 -9.60
CA ASP A 126 2.83 -6.93 -9.34
C ASP A 126 2.90 -8.39 -8.91
N GLY A 127 1.82 -9.16 -9.04
CA GLY A 127 1.72 -10.53 -8.52
C GLY A 127 2.87 -11.44 -8.94
N GLY A 128 3.42 -11.25 -10.16
CA GLY A 128 4.59 -12.00 -10.63
C GLY A 128 5.85 -11.74 -9.80
N LYS A 129 6.08 -10.49 -9.34
CA LYS A 129 7.16 -10.11 -8.43
C LYS A 129 6.90 -10.60 -7.00
N LEU A 130 5.62 -10.73 -6.62
CA LEU A 130 5.18 -11.11 -5.29
C LEU A 130 5.03 -12.62 -5.07
N LEU A 131 5.17 -13.45 -6.11
CA LEU A 131 4.99 -14.91 -6.04
C LEU A 131 5.75 -15.58 -4.89
N GLY A 132 6.95 -15.08 -4.57
CA GLY A 132 7.76 -15.60 -3.45
C GLY A 132 7.18 -15.31 -2.06
N PHE A 133 6.17 -14.43 -1.95
CA PHE A 133 5.57 -13.95 -0.71
C PHE A 133 4.12 -14.39 -0.52
N VAL A 134 3.67 -15.37 -1.31
CA VAL A 134 2.35 -16.01 -1.18
C VAL A 134 2.14 -16.58 0.24
N PRO A 135 3.08 -17.33 0.86
CA PRO A 135 2.85 -17.91 2.19
C PRO A 135 2.56 -16.87 3.27
N GLU A 136 3.28 -15.75 3.24
CA GLU A 136 3.07 -14.62 4.14
C GLU A 136 1.69 -14.01 3.92
N THR A 137 1.32 -13.76 2.66
CA THR A 137 0.05 -13.11 2.30
C THR A 137 -1.16 -13.97 2.67
N ILE A 138 -1.09 -15.29 2.43
CA ILE A 138 -2.16 -16.23 2.80
C ILE A 138 -2.45 -16.18 4.30
N THR A 139 -1.43 -16.02 5.13
CA THR A 139 -1.60 -15.96 6.59
C THR A 139 -2.52 -14.79 6.98
N PHE A 140 -2.35 -13.62 6.37
CA PHE A 140 -3.22 -12.47 6.61
C PHE A 140 -4.61 -12.64 5.99
N ILE A 141 -4.72 -13.27 4.82
CA ILE A 141 -6.02 -13.60 4.21
C ILE A 141 -6.82 -14.52 5.13
N ALA A 142 -6.20 -15.58 5.66
CA ALA A 142 -6.84 -16.53 6.58
C ALA A 142 -7.35 -15.82 7.85
N GLU A 143 -6.51 -14.98 8.45
CA GLU A 143 -6.88 -14.15 9.61
C GLU A 143 -8.10 -13.26 9.31
N CYS A 144 -8.11 -12.59 8.15
CA CYS A 144 -9.21 -11.71 7.75
C CYS A 144 -10.47 -12.45 7.27
N ALA A 145 -10.35 -13.72 6.85
CA ALA A 145 -11.48 -14.55 6.47
C ALA A 145 -12.33 -14.97 7.67
N GLU A 146 -11.73 -14.93 8.88
CA GLU A 146 -12.40 -15.18 10.17
C GLU A 146 -12.82 -13.88 10.89
N ASP A 147 -12.74 -12.72 10.21
CA ASP A 147 -13.10 -11.42 10.80
C ASP A 147 -14.61 -11.34 11.12
N GLU A 148 -14.95 -10.65 12.21
CA GLU A 148 -16.34 -10.45 12.64
C GLU A 148 -17.15 -9.52 11.70
N HIS A 149 -16.46 -8.73 10.87
CA HIS A 149 -17.08 -7.76 9.98
C HIS A 149 -17.16 -8.31 8.54
N ASP A 150 -18.37 -8.57 8.04
CA ASP A 150 -18.61 -9.18 6.72
C ASP A 150 -17.84 -8.53 5.56
N LEU A 151 -17.79 -7.19 5.51
CA LEU A 151 -17.05 -6.48 4.45
C LEU A 151 -15.53 -6.71 4.49
N VAL A 152 -14.95 -7.05 5.65
CA VAL A 152 -13.54 -7.46 5.74
C VAL A 152 -13.36 -8.84 5.13
N VAL A 153 -14.26 -9.77 5.44
CA VAL A 153 -14.27 -11.12 4.88
C VAL A 153 -14.40 -11.07 3.35
N ASP A 154 -15.28 -10.20 2.83
CA ASP A 154 -15.43 -10.00 1.38
C ASP A 154 -14.17 -9.41 0.74
N ALA A 155 -13.53 -8.42 1.38
CA ALA A 155 -12.27 -7.87 0.89
C ALA A 155 -11.13 -8.91 0.93
N ALA A 156 -11.11 -9.79 1.93
CA ALA A 156 -10.15 -10.88 2.03
C ALA A 156 -10.33 -11.90 0.89
N ARG A 157 -11.58 -12.21 0.51
CA ARG A 157 -11.89 -13.03 -0.67
C ARG A 157 -11.38 -12.38 -1.96
N SER A 158 -11.59 -11.08 -2.14
CA SER A 158 -11.08 -10.37 -3.32
C SER A 158 -9.55 -10.40 -3.42
N LEU A 159 -8.86 -10.24 -2.29
CA LEU A 159 -7.40 -10.41 -2.23
C LEU A 159 -6.98 -11.85 -2.53
N LYS A 160 -7.67 -12.85 -1.98
CA LYS A 160 -7.43 -14.27 -2.30
C LYS A 160 -7.53 -14.52 -3.80
N ASP A 161 -8.59 -14.04 -4.44
CA ASP A 161 -8.78 -14.18 -5.88
C ASP A 161 -7.66 -13.52 -6.69
N ALA A 162 -7.16 -12.36 -6.23
CA ALA A 162 -6.00 -11.71 -6.85
C ALA A 162 -4.74 -12.57 -6.74
N VAL A 163 -4.44 -13.11 -5.54
CA VAL A 163 -3.29 -14.00 -5.34
C VAL A 163 -3.43 -15.28 -6.19
N GLU A 164 -4.60 -15.91 -6.21
CA GLU A 164 -4.86 -17.14 -6.96
C GLU A 164 -4.74 -16.95 -8.48
N SER A 165 -5.08 -15.76 -8.97
CA SER A 165 -4.96 -15.44 -10.40
C SER A 165 -3.51 -15.51 -10.92
N VAL A 166 -2.53 -15.42 -10.02
CA VAL A 166 -1.10 -15.46 -10.38
C VAL A 166 -0.38 -16.70 -9.82
N ALA A 167 -0.69 -17.11 -8.59
CA ALA A 167 -0.04 -18.24 -7.91
C ALA A 167 -0.70 -19.60 -8.19
N GLY A 168 -1.90 -19.61 -8.79
CA GLY A 168 -2.76 -20.79 -8.81
C GLY A 168 -3.54 -20.95 -7.51
N LYS A 169 -4.33 -22.03 -7.38
CA LYS A 169 -5.17 -22.27 -6.19
C LYS A 169 -4.32 -22.30 -4.93
N ILE A 170 -4.76 -21.56 -3.91
CA ILE A 170 -4.14 -21.54 -2.60
C ILE A 170 -5.12 -22.13 -1.58
N ASP A 171 -4.64 -23.11 -0.80
CA ASP A 171 -5.41 -23.67 0.29
C ASP A 171 -5.33 -22.69 1.47
N VAL A 172 -6.47 -22.06 1.76
CA VAL A 172 -6.67 -21.14 2.89
C VAL A 172 -7.70 -21.77 3.81
#